data_AF-A0A7S4FUG5-F1
#
_entry.id   AF-A0A7S4FUG5-F1
#
_cell.length_a   1.000
_cell.length_b   1.000
_cell.length_c   1.000
_cell.angle_alpha   90.00
_cell.angle_beta   90.00
_cell.angle_gamma   90.00
#
_symmetry.space_group_name_H-M   'P 1'
#
loop_
_entity.id
_entity.type
_entity.pdbx_description
1 polymer ?
#
loop_
_entity_poly.entity_id
_entity_poly.type
_entity_poly.pdbx_seq_one_letter_code
_entity_poly.pdbx_strand_id
1 'polypeptide(L)'
;PNAFVGGLSDHGGDGAFGYHFEDMHSPSLAAALTCRKSYFLFDDVLVLLGSDITSTDPRYAVHTTLFQTALAASDPAPILLNGSSHAAVPFHYRAAGPDRAELRVRDPVGNGYVVQSTPGELR
;
A
#
# COMPACT_ATOMS: atom_id res chain seq x y z
N PRO A 1 -6.87 22.65 -5.88
CA PRO A 1 -6.54 21.38 -6.55
C PRO A 1 -5.22 21.49 -7.31
N ASN A 2 -4.23 20.72 -6.87
CA ASN A 2 -3.05 20.43 -7.68
C ASN A 2 -3.40 19.49 -8.85
N ALA A 3 -2.95 19.83 -10.06
CA ALA A 3 -3.26 19.09 -11.28
C ALA A 3 -2.25 17.95 -11.58
N PHE A 4 -1.33 17.65 -10.67
CA PHE A 4 -0.26 16.68 -10.93
C PHE A 4 -0.79 15.25 -10.84
N VAL A 5 -0.96 14.63 -12.01
CA VAL A 5 -1.23 13.21 -12.19
C VAL A 5 -0.69 12.80 -13.56
N GLY A 6 -0.02 11.67 -13.64
CA GLY A 6 0.49 11.18 -14.92
C GLY A 6 1.33 9.93 -14.79
N GLY A 7 1.61 9.33 -15.92
CA GLY A 7 2.54 8.22 -16.02
C GLY A 7 3.27 8.22 -17.35
N LEU A 8 4.36 7.46 -17.38
CA LEU A 8 5.15 7.18 -18.57
C LEU A 8 5.44 5.69 -18.64
N SER A 9 5.66 5.18 -19.84
CA SER A 9 6.17 3.85 -20.09
C SER A 9 7.44 3.94 -20.92
N ASP A 10 8.38 3.03 -20.65
CA ASP A 10 9.57 2.82 -21.47
C ASP A 10 9.39 1.56 -22.32
N HIS A 11 9.27 1.75 -23.63
CA HIS A 11 9.18 0.68 -24.63
C HIS A 11 8.17 -0.45 -24.35
N GLY A 12 7.14 -0.20 -23.53
CA GLY A 12 6.11 -1.17 -23.16
C GLY A 12 6.53 -2.19 -22.08
N GLY A 13 7.70 -2.04 -21.47
CA GLY A 13 8.16 -2.85 -20.33
C GLY A 13 7.99 -2.10 -19.01
N ASP A 14 8.93 -1.21 -18.73
CA ASP A 14 8.97 -0.47 -17.47
C ASP A 14 8.08 0.78 -17.51
N GLY A 15 7.76 1.32 -16.33
CA GLY A 15 6.98 2.54 -16.26
C GLY A 15 7.03 3.23 -14.91
N ALA A 16 6.52 4.46 -14.90
CA ALA A 16 6.29 5.21 -13.69
C ALA A 16 4.91 5.85 -13.72
N PHE A 17 4.21 5.86 -12.59
CA PHE A 17 2.96 6.57 -12.39
C PHE A 17 3.03 7.37 -11.09
N GLY A 18 2.52 8.59 -11.09
CA GLY A 18 2.55 9.44 -9.91
C GLY A 18 1.39 10.41 -9.88
N TYR A 19 0.97 10.78 -8.68
CA TYR A 19 -0.10 11.74 -8.47
C TYR A 19 0.02 12.47 -7.14
N HIS A 20 -0.48 13.70 -7.13
CA HIS A 20 -0.71 14.49 -5.94
C HIS A 20 -2.21 14.43 -5.62
N PHE A 21 -2.55 13.77 -4.52
CA PHE A 21 -3.91 13.66 -4.03
C PHE A 21 -4.22 14.75 -3.03
N GLU A 22 -5.35 15.42 -3.24
CA GLU A 22 -5.97 16.34 -2.29
C GLU A 22 -7.45 16.00 -2.23
N ASP A 23 -7.95 15.63 -1.06
CA ASP A 23 -9.39 15.48 -0.87
C ASP A 23 -10.06 16.86 -0.96
N MET A 24 -10.82 17.05 -2.03
CA MET A 24 -11.43 18.33 -2.41
C MET A 24 -12.95 18.35 -2.19
N HIS A 25 -13.53 17.33 -1.54
CA HIS A 25 -14.98 17.16 -1.54
C HIS A 25 -15.55 16.64 -0.22
N SER A 26 -15.67 17.52 0.79
CA SER A 26 -16.96 17.68 1.47
C SER A 26 -16.99 18.92 2.38
N PRO A 27 -17.99 19.82 2.25
CA PRO A 27 -18.29 20.83 3.26
C PRO A 27 -18.61 20.23 4.65
N SER A 28 -18.92 18.92 4.72
CA SER A 28 -19.22 18.18 5.95
C SER A 28 -18.07 17.32 6.50
N LEU A 29 -16.95 17.17 5.77
CA LEU A 29 -15.72 16.55 6.28
C LEU A 29 -14.67 17.65 6.43
N ALA A 30 -14.47 18.11 7.65
CA ALA A 30 -13.39 19.02 8.06
C ALA A 30 -11.97 18.35 7.97
N ALA A 31 -11.83 17.36 7.09
CA ALA A 31 -10.74 16.41 7.01
C ALA A 31 -10.08 16.51 5.62
N ALA A 32 -9.19 17.46 5.41
CA ALA A 32 -8.39 17.49 4.19
C ALA A 32 -7.31 16.42 4.29
N LEU A 33 -7.48 15.32 3.55
CA LEU A 33 -6.44 14.31 3.34
C LEU A 33 -5.59 14.72 2.13
N THR A 34 -4.28 14.82 2.32
CA THR A 34 -3.33 15.06 1.23
C THR A 34 -2.25 13.98 1.23
N CYS A 35 -1.77 13.62 0.04
CA CYS A 35 -0.60 12.76 -0.10
C CYS A 35 0.02 12.85 -1.50
N ARG A 36 1.31 12.50 -1.58
CA ARG A 36 2.00 12.23 -2.84
C ARG A 36 2.24 10.73 -2.95
N LYS A 37 1.85 10.15 -4.07
CA LYS A 37 2.03 8.72 -4.34
C LYS A 37 2.70 8.53 -5.68
N SER A 38 3.64 7.60 -5.73
CA SER A 38 4.35 7.21 -6.95
C SER A 38 4.57 5.71 -6.99
N TYR A 39 4.61 5.19 -8.20
CA TYR A 39 4.73 3.77 -8.50
C TYR A 39 5.74 3.62 -9.62
N PHE A 40 6.69 2.73 -9.42
CA PHE A 40 7.65 2.34 -10.45
C PHE A 40 7.41 0.87 -10.76
N LEU A 41 7.27 0.57 -12.04
CA LEU A 41 6.93 -0.75 -12.56
C LEU A 41 8.17 -1.28 -13.28
N PHE A 42 8.70 -2.41 -12.80
CA PHE A 42 9.87 -3.08 -13.36
C PHE A 42 9.55 -4.56 -13.51
N ASP A 43 9.39 -5.05 -14.74
CA ASP A 43 9.03 -6.46 -15.00
C ASP A 43 7.87 -6.98 -14.10
N ASP A 44 8.18 -7.83 -13.12
CA ASP A 44 7.25 -8.43 -12.15
C ASP A 44 7.25 -7.76 -10.76
N VAL A 45 7.96 -6.64 -10.61
CA VAL A 45 8.11 -5.88 -9.37
C VAL A 45 7.49 -4.49 -9.48
N LEU A 46 6.72 -4.11 -8.47
CA LEU A 46 6.23 -2.75 -8.29
C LEU A 46 6.84 -2.13 -7.03
N VAL A 47 7.45 -0.95 -7.17
CA VAL A 47 7.91 -0.12 -6.05
C VAL A 47 6.89 0.97 -5.78
N LEU A 48 6.21 0.90 -4.63
CA LEU A 48 5.16 1.85 -4.23
C LEU A 48 5.70 2.80 -3.17
N LEU A 49 5.73 4.10 -3.46
CA LEU A 49 6.17 5.13 -2.51
C LEU A 49 5.03 6.09 -2.18
N GLY A 50 4.94 6.47 -0.91
CA GLY A 50 4.00 7.47 -0.41
C GLY A 50 4.70 8.45 0.51
N SER A 51 4.53 9.74 0.28
CA SER A 51 5.07 10.83 1.10
C SER A 51 4.03 11.90 1.36
N ASP A 52 4.33 12.79 2.31
CA ASP A 52 3.47 13.92 2.70
C ASP A 52 2.02 13.50 3.00
N ILE A 53 1.83 12.28 3.54
CA ILE A 53 0.50 11.75 3.89
C ILE A 53 0.04 12.46 5.16
N THR A 54 -0.93 13.37 5.03
CA THR A 54 -1.43 14.16 6.16
C THR A 54 -2.96 14.27 6.12
N SER A 55 -3.58 14.35 7.30
CA SER A 55 -5.02 14.60 7.46
C SER A 55 -5.21 15.71 8.50
N THR A 56 -6.17 16.60 8.26
CA THR A 56 -6.57 17.61 9.26
C THR A 56 -7.56 17.08 10.30
N ASP A 57 -8.09 15.87 10.13
CA ASP A 57 -9.02 15.25 11.09
C ASP A 57 -8.28 14.39 12.11
N PRO A 58 -8.26 14.81 13.40
CA PRO A 58 -7.54 14.08 14.44
C PRO A 58 -8.29 12.82 14.94
N ARG A 59 -9.55 12.60 14.52
CA ARG A 59 -10.39 11.51 15.06
C ARG A 59 -10.08 10.15 14.43
N TYR A 60 -9.55 10.15 13.21
CA TYR A 60 -9.37 8.93 12.42
C TYR A 60 -7.93 8.79 11.94
N ALA A 61 -7.37 7.60 12.12
CA ALA A 61 -6.06 7.27 11.57
C ALA A 61 -6.11 7.16 10.04
N VAL A 62 -5.07 7.65 9.37
CA VAL A 62 -4.90 7.49 7.92
C VAL A 62 -4.22 6.15 7.65
N HIS A 63 -4.80 5.37 6.74
CA HIS A 63 -4.26 4.08 6.31
C HIS A 63 -4.10 4.05 4.78
N THR A 64 -3.08 3.33 4.31
CA THR A 64 -2.97 2.94 2.89
C THR A 64 -3.08 1.42 2.81
N THR A 65 -4.03 0.94 2.02
CA THR A 65 -4.29 -0.50 1.81
C THR A 65 -3.24 -1.07 0.87
N LEU A 66 -2.64 -2.22 1.25
CA LEU A 66 -1.71 -2.96 0.38
C LEU A 66 -2.45 -3.88 -0.60
N PHE A 67 -3.43 -4.63 -0.10
CA PHE A 67 -4.31 -5.49 -0.89
C PHE A 67 -5.66 -5.66 -0.20
N GLN A 68 -6.67 -6.04 -0.98
CA GLN A 68 -7.97 -6.45 -0.49
C GLN A 68 -8.52 -7.49 -1.45
N THR A 69 -8.68 -8.72 -0.96
CA THR A 69 -9.04 -9.87 -1.79
C THR A 69 -10.14 -10.67 -1.12
N ALA A 70 -11.15 -11.09 -1.89
CA ALA A 70 -12.20 -11.96 -1.40
C ALA A 70 -11.65 -13.39 -1.20
N LEU A 71 -11.99 -14.00 -0.06
CA LEU A 71 -11.60 -15.39 0.25
C LEU A 71 -12.70 -16.35 -0.20
N ALA A 72 -12.31 -17.54 -0.65
CA ALA A 72 -13.25 -18.62 -0.89
C ALA A 72 -13.95 -19.02 0.41
N ALA A 73 -15.26 -19.29 0.34
CA ALA A 73 -16.05 -19.66 1.52
C ALA A 73 -15.66 -21.05 2.07
N SER A 74 -15.28 -21.95 1.17
CA SER A 74 -14.73 -23.27 1.49
C SER A 74 -13.25 -23.28 1.09
N ASP A 75 -12.37 -23.55 2.04
CA ASP A 75 -10.91 -23.64 1.83
C ASP A 75 -10.25 -22.32 1.38
N PRO A 76 -10.21 -21.29 2.26
CA PRO A 76 -9.55 -20.03 1.94
C PRO A 76 -8.04 -20.24 1.77
N ALA A 77 -7.50 -19.78 0.64
CA ALA A 77 -6.05 -19.72 0.46
C ALA A 77 -5.40 -18.88 1.59
N PRO A 78 -4.26 -19.31 2.14
CA PRO A 78 -3.66 -18.66 3.28
C PRO A 78 -3.00 -17.33 2.90
N ILE A 79 -2.90 -16.44 3.88
CA ILE A 79 -1.92 -15.34 3.87
C ILE A 79 -0.60 -15.90 4.39
N LEU A 80 0.52 -15.59 3.72
CA LEU A 80 1.85 -15.87 4.27
C LEU A 80 2.41 -14.62 4.94
N LEU A 81 2.78 -14.70 6.21
CA LEU A 81 3.44 -13.63 6.96
C LEU A 81 4.82 -14.10 7.38
N ASN A 82 5.88 -13.46 6.85
CA ASN A 82 7.28 -13.82 7.12
C ASN A 82 7.56 -15.34 6.93
N GLY A 83 6.87 -15.97 5.97
CA GLY A 83 6.95 -17.40 5.68
C GLY A 83 5.97 -18.29 6.45
N SER A 84 5.30 -17.79 7.49
CA SER A 84 4.26 -18.51 8.23
C SER A 84 2.90 -18.44 7.53
N SER A 85 2.20 -19.57 7.45
CA SER A 85 0.89 -19.68 6.78
C SER A 85 -0.27 -19.45 7.75
N HIS A 86 -1.24 -18.61 7.34
CA HIS A 86 -2.42 -18.26 8.13
C HIS A 86 -3.70 -18.36 7.27
N ALA A 87 -4.55 -19.35 7.57
CA ALA A 87 -5.82 -19.59 6.87
C ALA A 87 -7.08 -19.41 7.75
N ALA A 88 -6.91 -19.19 9.05
CA ALA A 88 -8.03 -19.01 9.98
C ALA A 88 -8.76 -17.68 9.71
N VAL A 89 -10.09 -17.68 9.83
CA VAL A 89 -10.92 -16.47 9.70
C VAL A 89 -11.84 -16.38 10.93
N PRO A 90 -11.83 -15.28 11.69
CA PRO A 90 -11.01 -14.08 11.49
C PRO A 90 -9.53 -14.29 11.89
N PHE A 91 -8.65 -13.57 11.22
CA PHE A 91 -7.23 -13.48 11.58
C PHE A 91 -6.82 -12.01 11.69
N HIS A 92 -6.15 -11.67 12.79
CA HIS A 92 -5.65 -10.32 13.05
C HIS A 92 -4.17 -10.39 13.40
N TYR A 93 -3.38 -9.57 12.71
CA TYR A 93 -1.96 -9.40 13.00
C TYR A 93 -1.62 -7.91 12.99
N ARG A 94 -0.79 -7.47 13.96
CA ARG A 94 -0.30 -6.10 14.05
C ARG A 94 1.20 -6.13 14.30
N ALA A 95 1.99 -5.70 13.31
CA ALA A 95 3.43 -5.60 13.44
C ALA A 95 3.83 -4.59 14.53
N ALA A 96 4.75 -4.99 15.41
CA ALA A 96 5.28 -4.17 16.50
C ALA A 96 6.81 -4.30 16.60
N GLY A 97 7.48 -3.23 17.03
CA GLY A 97 8.93 -3.24 17.27
C GLY A 97 9.76 -3.60 16.02
N PRO A 98 10.79 -4.47 16.14
CA PRO A 98 11.72 -4.80 15.06
C PRO A 98 11.06 -5.49 13.85
N ASP A 99 9.88 -6.10 14.02
CA ASP A 99 9.11 -6.74 12.93
C ASP A 99 8.66 -5.75 11.85
N ARG A 100 8.77 -4.45 12.10
CA ARG A 100 8.50 -3.41 11.10
C ARG A 100 9.64 -3.19 10.12
N ALA A 101 10.86 -3.63 10.43
CA ALA A 101 12.03 -3.32 9.63
C ALA A 101 11.91 -3.89 8.22
N GLU A 102 11.34 -5.09 8.10
CA GLU A 102 11.05 -5.76 6.83
C GLU A 102 9.90 -6.75 7.02
N LEU A 103 8.66 -6.30 6.86
CA LEU A 103 7.50 -7.19 6.90
C LEU A 103 7.27 -7.78 5.51
N ARG A 104 7.30 -9.11 5.40
CA ARG A 104 7.00 -9.82 4.15
C ARG A 104 5.63 -10.45 4.22
N VAL A 105 4.76 -10.10 3.27
CA VAL A 105 3.41 -10.63 3.17
C VAL A 105 3.21 -11.25 1.79
N ARG A 106 2.58 -12.41 1.72
CA ARG A 106 2.02 -12.93 0.46
C ARG A 106 0.50 -13.00 0.60
N ASP A 107 -0.20 -12.39 -0.35
CA ASP A 107 -1.66 -12.44 -0.36
C ASP A 107 -2.18 -13.82 -0.81
N PRO A 108 -3.50 -14.08 -0.66
CA PRO A 108 -4.11 -15.36 -1.03
C PRO A 108 -4.09 -15.67 -2.53
N VAL A 109 -3.82 -14.70 -3.41
CA VAL A 109 -3.77 -14.88 -4.87
C VAL A 109 -2.33 -14.96 -5.40
N GLY A 110 -1.34 -14.84 -4.51
CA GLY A 110 0.05 -15.14 -4.77
C GLY A 110 0.97 -13.92 -4.88
N ASN A 111 0.48 -12.69 -4.75
CA ASN A 111 1.31 -11.48 -4.82
C ASN A 111 2.15 -11.33 -3.54
N GLY A 112 3.43 -11.03 -3.71
CA GLY A 112 4.37 -10.75 -2.61
C GLY A 112 4.50 -9.25 -2.33
N TYR A 113 4.56 -8.90 -1.05
CA TYR A 113 4.74 -7.54 -0.55
C TYR A 113 5.90 -7.50 0.43
N VAL A 114 6.84 -6.59 0.21
CA VAL A 114 7.88 -6.26 1.19
C VAL A 114 7.61 -4.85 1.70
N VAL A 115 7.29 -4.73 2.97
CA VAL A 115 7.00 -3.44 3.61
C VAL A 115 8.24 -3.00 4.37
N GLN A 116 8.83 -1.91 3.91
CA GLN A 116 10.00 -1.30 4.54
C GLN A 116 9.57 -0.07 5.33
N SER A 117 9.98 0.01 6.60
CA SER A 117 9.68 1.15 7.48
C SER A 117 10.78 2.21 7.53
N THR A 118 11.92 1.96 6.87
CA THR A 118 13.00 2.92 6.73
C THR A 118 12.90 3.55 5.34
N PRO A 119 13.06 4.89 5.19
CA PRO A 119 13.25 5.49 3.87
C PRO A 119 14.46 4.82 3.20
N GLY A 120 14.21 3.95 2.22
CA GLY A 120 15.25 3.17 1.58
C GLY A 120 15.90 3.95 0.44
N GLU A 121 17.23 4.05 0.45
CA GLU A 121 17.98 4.07 -0.80
C GLU A 121 17.58 2.83 -1.59
N LEU A 122 17.10 3.03 -2.81
CA LEU A 122 16.93 1.94 -3.79
C LEU A 122 18.34 1.41 -4.07
N ARG A 123 18.64 0.19 -3.64
CA ARG A 123 19.87 -0.54 -3.98
C ARG A 123 19.60 -1.52 -5.09
#